data_AF-A0A0F6TGM6-F1
#
_entry.id   AF-A0A0F6TGM6-F1
#
_cell.length_a   1.000
_cell.length_b   1.000
_cell.length_c   1.000
_cell.angle_alpha   90.00
_cell.angle_beta   90.00
_cell.angle_gamma   90.00
#
_symmetry.space_group_name_H-M   'P 1'
#
loop_
_entity.id
_entity.type
_entity.pdbx_description
1 polymer ?
#
loop_
_entity_poly.entity_id
_entity_poly.type
_entity_poly.pdbx_seq_one_letter_code
_entity_poly.pdbx_strand_id
1 'polypeptide(L)'
;ADAIHPGYGFMAERADFVDICTQHGIKFIGPSADAMRKMGDKATARKTMVEHNVPVTPGTGLVNDVSEVREFAKKVGYPIIIKATAGGGGKGMRIVRHDNELESLMSMCQQEAQNGFGNPNVYVEKYLENPRHIEVQILGDSFGNVVHLGERDCSIQRRHQKLIEEAPSPA
;
A
#
# COMPACT_ATOMS: atom_id res chain seq x y z
N ALA A 1 -22.39 18.90 15.94
CA ALA A 1 -21.12 19.21 15.25
C ALA A 1 -21.35 18.95 13.77
N ASP A 2 -20.92 19.87 12.91
CA ASP A 2 -21.28 19.84 11.48
C ASP A 2 -20.29 19.02 10.64
N ALA A 3 -19.09 18.76 11.18
CA ALA A 3 -18.03 18.02 10.50
C ALA A 3 -17.14 17.22 11.47
N ILE A 4 -16.44 16.21 10.93
CA ILE A 4 -15.40 15.44 11.62
C ILE A 4 -14.13 15.44 10.77
N HIS A 5 -13.01 15.82 11.38
CA HIS A 5 -11.68 15.62 10.83
C HIS A 5 -11.00 14.44 11.54
N PRO A 6 -10.61 13.37 10.83
CA PRO A 6 -10.13 12.15 11.48
C PRO A 6 -8.63 12.16 11.85
N GLY A 7 -7.89 13.22 11.56
CA GLY A 7 -6.42 13.21 11.60
C GLY A 7 -5.83 12.15 10.67
N TYR A 8 -4.90 11.36 11.20
CA TYR A 8 -4.28 10.20 10.54
C TYR A 8 -4.35 8.96 11.43
N GLY A 9 -4.27 7.77 10.84
CA GLY A 9 -4.47 6.50 11.56
C GLY A 9 -5.91 6.32 12.05
N PHE A 10 -6.14 5.34 12.93
CA PHE A 10 -7.46 5.03 13.50
C PHE A 10 -8.58 4.88 12.44
N MET A 11 -9.46 5.87 12.33
CA MET A 11 -10.63 5.88 11.45
C MET A 11 -10.41 6.71 10.17
N ALA A 12 -9.22 7.27 9.96
CA ALA A 12 -8.95 8.21 8.87
C ALA A 12 -9.05 7.59 7.47
N GLU A 13 -8.86 6.27 7.35
CA GLU A 13 -8.90 5.54 6.07
C GLU A 13 -10.04 4.51 6.01
N ARG A 14 -11.06 4.66 6.88
CA ARG A 14 -12.19 3.74 6.99
C ARG A 14 -13.39 4.23 6.19
N ALA A 15 -13.59 3.63 5.02
CA ALA A 15 -14.71 3.97 4.12
C ALA A 15 -16.09 3.83 4.80
N ASP A 16 -16.26 2.83 5.67
CA ASP A 16 -17.49 2.61 6.43
C ASP A 16 -17.77 3.75 7.44
N PHE A 17 -16.73 4.36 8.01
CA PHE A 17 -16.88 5.52 8.87
C PHE A 17 -17.34 6.76 8.09
N VAL A 18 -16.90 6.93 6.84
CA VAL A 18 -17.37 7.99 5.94
C VAL A 18 -18.85 7.81 5.60
N ASP A 19 -19.29 6.57 5.35
CA ASP A 19 -20.71 6.26 5.11
C ASP A 19 -21.56 6.61 6.33
N ILE A 20 -21.12 6.23 7.53
CA ILE A 20 -21.80 6.57 8.79
C ILE A 20 -21.92 8.09 8.95
N CYS A 21 -20.83 8.85 8.74
CA CYS A 21 -20.88 10.31 8.78
C CYS A 21 -21.93 10.87 7.80
N THR A 22 -21.94 10.35 6.57
CA THR A 22 -22.88 10.76 5.53
C THR A 22 -24.33 10.45 5.90
N GLN A 23 -24.61 9.26 6.42
CA GLN A 23 -25.96 8.84 6.86
C GLN A 23 -26.51 9.73 7.98
N HIS A 24 -25.63 10.31 8.81
CA HIS A 24 -26.01 11.21 9.89
C HIS A 24 -25.92 12.70 9.53
N GLY A 25 -25.67 13.03 8.25
CA GLY A 25 -25.58 14.43 7.79
C GLY A 25 -24.35 15.17 8.34
N ILE A 26 -23.32 14.44 8.78
CA ILE A 26 -22.07 15.00 9.29
C ILE A 26 -21.05 15.02 8.16
N LYS A 27 -20.44 16.19 7.89
CA LYS A 27 -19.42 16.29 6.85
C LYS A 27 -18.13 15.61 7.30
N PHE A 28 -17.73 14.56 6.60
CA PHE A 28 -16.40 14.00 6.75
C PHE A 28 -15.37 14.87 6.02
N ILE A 29 -14.31 15.29 6.72
CA ILE A 29 -13.19 16.07 6.15
C ILE A 29 -12.13 15.10 5.64
N GLY A 30 -12.27 14.74 4.36
CA GLY A 30 -11.38 13.80 3.67
C GLY A 30 -11.98 13.33 2.33
N PRO A 31 -11.39 12.30 1.69
CA PRO A 31 -11.89 11.76 0.42
C PRO A 31 -13.23 11.03 0.58
N SER A 32 -13.89 10.73 -0.54
CA SER A 32 -15.14 9.96 -0.53
C SER A 32 -14.89 8.50 -0.10
N ALA A 33 -15.94 7.84 0.40
CA ALA A 33 -15.89 6.43 0.76
C ALA A 33 -15.44 5.55 -0.41
N ASP A 34 -15.87 5.85 -1.64
CA ASP A 34 -15.47 5.12 -2.85
C ASP A 34 -13.99 5.30 -3.19
N ALA A 35 -13.45 6.52 -3.02
CA ALA A 35 -12.03 6.75 -3.19
C ALA A 35 -11.21 5.97 -2.15
N MET A 36 -11.67 5.94 -0.89
CA MET A 36 -11.05 5.12 0.15
C MET A 36 -11.11 3.62 -0.15
N ARG A 37 -12.20 3.10 -0.70
CA ARG A 37 -12.30 1.68 -1.11
C ARG A 37 -11.33 1.34 -2.24
N LYS A 38 -11.23 2.22 -3.25
CA LYS A 38 -10.32 2.03 -4.39
C LYS A 38 -8.85 2.05 -3.97
N MET A 39 -8.50 2.87 -2.98
CA MET A 39 -7.12 3.10 -2.57
C MET A 39 -6.69 2.38 -1.28
N GLY A 40 -7.63 1.86 -0.49
CA GLY A 40 -7.37 1.23 0.80
C GLY A 40 -6.81 -0.20 0.71
N ASP A 41 -7.13 -0.92 -0.37
CA ASP A 41 -6.50 -2.21 -0.67
C ASP A 41 -5.37 -2.01 -1.69
N LYS A 42 -4.17 -2.50 -1.36
CA LYS A 42 -2.97 -2.30 -2.18
C LYS A 42 -3.08 -2.92 -3.57
N ALA A 43 -3.75 -4.07 -3.71
CA ALA A 43 -3.90 -4.72 -5.00
C ALA A 43 -4.84 -3.91 -5.91
N THR A 44 -5.96 -3.45 -5.36
CA THR A 44 -6.93 -2.58 -6.05
C THR A 44 -6.30 -1.25 -6.42
N ALA A 45 -5.59 -0.60 -5.49
CA ALA A 45 -4.87 0.65 -5.73
C ALA A 45 -3.84 0.50 -6.85
N ARG A 46 -3.04 -0.57 -6.83
CA ARG A 46 -2.05 -0.87 -7.87
C ARG A 46 -2.71 -1.07 -9.23
N LYS A 47 -3.81 -1.83 -9.29
CA LYS A 47 -4.59 -2.03 -10.52
C LYS A 47 -5.09 -0.69 -11.07
N THR A 48 -5.66 0.16 -10.21
CA THR A 48 -6.12 1.50 -10.60
C THR A 48 -4.98 2.36 -11.15
N MET A 49 -3.80 2.32 -10.54
CA MET A 49 -2.62 3.06 -11.03
C MET A 49 -2.19 2.59 -12.43
N VAL A 50 -2.16 1.27 -12.67
CA VAL A 50 -1.84 0.70 -13.99
C VAL A 50 -2.87 1.11 -15.04
N GLU A 51 -4.17 1.05 -14.72
CA GLU A 51 -5.25 1.48 -15.62
C GLU A 51 -5.11 2.96 -16.04
N HIS A 52 -4.47 3.78 -15.22
CA HIS A 52 -4.20 5.20 -15.48
C HIS A 52 -2.77 5.47 -15.97
N ASN A 53 -2.05 4.45 -16.43
CA ASN A 53 -0.69 4.54 -16.96
C ASN A 53 0.36 5.08 -15.97
N VAL A 54 0.12 4.95 -14.66
CA VAL A 54 1.12 5.27 -13.64
C VAL A 54 2.09 4.09 -13.53
N PRO A 55 3.41 4.31 -13.65
CA PRO A 55 4.40 3.24 -13.50
C PRO A 55 4.33 2.61 -12.11
N VAL A 56 4.24 1.29 -12.06
CA VAL A 56 4.25 0.52 -10.82
C VAL A 56 5.39 -0.49 -10.83
N THR A 57 5.87 -0.88 -9.66
CA THR A 57 6.80 -1.99 -9.55
C THR A 57 6.21 -3.26 -10.17
N PRO A 58 6.98 -4.06 -10.91
CA PRO A 58 6.52 -5.36 -11.38
C PRO A 58 6.00 -6.18 -10.20
N GLY A 59 4.82 -6.74 -10.36
CA GLY A 59 4.13 -7.46 -9.29
C GLY A 59 2.96 -8.26 -9.81
N THR A 60 2.54 -9.23 -9.01
CA THR A 60 1.45 -10.16 -9.29
C THR A 60 0.11 -9.60 -8.80
N GLY A 61 -0.97 -10.30 -9.15
CA GLY A 61 -2.20 -10.26 -8.35
C GLY A 61 -2.05 -11.07 -7.06
N LEU A 62 -3.19 -11.43 -6.45
CA LEU A 62 -3.19 -12.42 -5.37
C LEU A 62 -2.60 -13.73 -5.88
N VAL A 63 -1.74 -14.34 -5.07
CA VAL A 63 -1.13 -15.64 -5.38
C VAL A 63 -1.58 -16.66 -4.35
N ASN A 64 -1.99 -17.82 -4.84
CA ASN A 64 -2.38 -18.95 -4.01
C ASN A 64 -1.35 -20.08 -4.06
N ASP A 65 -0.55 -20.13 -5.12
CA ASP A 65 0.43 -21.19 -5.37
C ASP A 65 1.84 -20.62 -5.50
N VAL A 66 2.80 -21.32 -4.89
CA VAL A 66 4.24 -21.07 -5.00
C VAL A 66 4.71 -21.14 -6.46
N SER A 67 4.08 -21.95 -7.30
CA SER A 67 4.41 -22.11 -8.72
C SER A 67 4.23 -20.80 -9.51
N GLU A 68 3.15 -20.06 -9.25
CA GLU A 68 2.89 -18.73 -9.84
C GLU A 68 3.97 -17.74 -9.42
N VAL A 69 4.37 -17.78 -8.15
CA VAL A 69 5.44 -16.90 -7.63
C VAL A 69 6.78 -17.24 -8.25
N ARG A 70 7.08 -18.53 -8.45
CA ARG A 70 8.31 -18.98 -9.12
C ARG A 70 8.37 -18.53 -10.57
N GLU A 71 7.24 -18.58 -11.30
CA GLU A 71 7.17 -18.07 -12.66
C GLU A 71 7.41 -16.55 -12.70
N PHE A 72 6.79 -15.80 -11.79
CA PHE A 72 7.02 -14.38 -11.65
C PHE A 72 8.50 -14.08 -11.34
N ALA A 73 9.09 -14.78 -10.37
CA ALA A 73 10.49 -14.61 -9.98
C ALA A 73 11.46 -14.89 -11.14
N LYS A 74 11.17 -15.88 -12.00
CA LYS A 74 11.95 -16.14 -13.22
C LYS A 74 11.90 -14.97 -14.21
N LYS A 75 10.76 -14.27 -14.31
CA LYS A 75 10.58 -13.12 -15.21
C LYS A 75 11.27 -11.85 -14.71
N VAL A 76 11.18 -11.55 -13.41
CA VAL A 76 11.67 -10.28 -12.84
C VAL A 76 13.02 -10.40 -12.12
N GLY A 77 13.50 -11.62 -11.91
CA GLY A 77 14.68 -11.95 -11.12
C GLY A 77 14.48 -11.76 -9.62
N TYR A 78 15.27 -12.47 -8.81
CA TYR A 78 15.40 -12.20 -7.38
C TYR A 78 16.26 -10.94 -7.11
N PRO A 79 16.16 -10.31 -5.92
CA PRO A 79 15.18 -10.59 -4.87
C PRO A 79 13.76 -10.15 -5.24
N ILE A 80 12.78 -10.80 -4.63
CA ILE A 80 11.35 -10.45 -4.67
C ILE A 80 10.86 -10.25 -3.23
N ILE A 81 9.72 -9.57 -3.06
CA ILE A 81 9.08 -9.38 -1.76
C ILE A 81 7.65 -9.90 -1.80
N ILE A 82 7.32 -10.77 -0.85
CA ILE A 82 5.97 -11.24 -0.58
C ILE A 82 5.33 -10.26 0.40
N LYS A 83 4.09 -9.84 0.14
CA LYS A 83 3.36 -8.86 0.95
C LYS A 83 1.93 -9.36 1.21
N ALA A 84 1.47 -9.24 2.46
CA ALA A 84 0.07 -9.43 2.81
C ALA A 84 -0.80 -8.30 2.24
N THR A 85 -2.00 -8.62 1.75
CA THR A 85 -2.95 -7.63 1.21
C THR A 85 -3.45 -6.65 2.27
N ALA A 86 -3.84 -7.19 3.43
CA ALA A 86 -4.37 -6.45 4.57
C ALA A 86 -3.28 -5.97 5.55
N GLY A 87 -1.99 -6.11 5.22
CA GLY A 87 -0.88 -5.79 6.11
C GLY A 87 -0.53 -4.30 6.16
N GLY A 88 -0.18 -3.80 7.36
CA GLY A 88 0.25 -2.42 7.62
C GLY A 88 1.43 -2.32 8.60
N GLY A 89 2.16 -1.20 8.57
CA GLY A 89 3.21 -0.88 9.57
C GLY A 89 4.46 -1.77 9.52
N GLY A 90 4.78 -2.37 8.38
CA GLY A 90 5.98 -3.21 8.21
C GLY A 90 5.78 -4.70 8.52
N LYS A 91 4.58 -5.12 8.93
CA LYS A 91 4.23 -6.52 9.21
C LYS A 91 3.67 -7.23 7.98
N GLY A 92 3.78 -8.56 7.94
CA GLY A 92 3.28 -9.37 6.83
C GLY A 92 4.07 -9.18 5.53
N MET A 93 5.39 -9.07 5.61
CA MET A 93 6.28 -9.00 4.44
C MET A 93 7.48 -9.94 4.59
N ARG A 94 7.91 -10.57 3.50
CA ARG A 94 9.12 -11.43 3.45
C ARG A 94 9.90 -11.17 2.17
N ILE A 95 11.20 -10.93 2.31
CA ILE A 95 12.11 -10.80 1.16
C ILE A 95 12.64 -12.19 0.83
N VAL A 96 12.42 -12.64 -0.40
CA VAL A 96 12.94 -13.90 -0.92
C VAL A 96 14.13 -13.57 -1.80
N ARG A 97 15.32 -14.10 -1.47
CA ARG A 97 16.54 -13.86 -2.24
C ARG A 97 16.87 -15.04 -3.16
N HIS A 98 16.42 -16.24 -2.80
CA HIS A 98 16.68 -17.47 -3.55
C HIS A 98 15.43 -18.36 -3.65
N ASP A 99 15.31 -19.15 -4.71
CA ASP A 99 14.14 -20.00 -4.98
C ASP A 99 13.89 -21.04 -3.88
N ASN A 100 14.95 -21.55 -3.24
CA ASN A 100 14.86 -22.51 -2.14
C ASN A 100 14.24 -21.94 -0.86
N GLU A 101 14.16 -20.61 -0.72
CA GLU A 101 13.53 -19.94 0.43
C GLU A 101 12.05 -19.66 0.19
N LEU A 102 11.59 -19.71 -1.06
CA LEU A 102 10.30 -19.16 -1.49
C LEU A 102 9.12 -19.80 -0.75
N GLU A 103 9.03 -21.12 -0.76
CA GLU A 103 7.90 -21.86 -0.18
C GLU A 103 7.79 -21.59 1.33
N SER A 104 8.91 -21.70 2.04
CA SER A 104 8.98 -21.43 3.48
C SER A 104 8.57 -19.99 3.82
N LEU A 105 9.10 -19.00 3.10
CA LEU A 105 8.80 -17.58 3.33
C LEU A 105 7.36 -17.21 2.95
N MET A 106 6.80 -17.82 1.91
CA MET A 106 5.40 -17.64 1.52
C MET A 106 4.46 -18.15 2.62
N SER A 107 4.66 -19.39 3.10
CA SER A 107 3.85 -19.95 4.18
C SER A 107 3.93 -19.13 5.46
N MET A 108 5.14 -18.67 5.84
CA MET A 108 5.31 -17.77 7.00
C MET A 108 4.54 -16.46 6.83
N CYS A 109 4.58 -15.86 5.65
CA CYS A 109 3.88 -14.61 5.37
C CYS A 109 2.35 -14.77 5.45
N GLN A 110 1.82 -15.87 4.88
CA GLN A 110 0.38 -16.17 4.92
C GLN A 110 -0.11 -16.45 6.35
N GLN A 111 0.66 -17.19 7.15
CA GLN A 111 0.33 -17.44 8.56
C GLN A 111 0.34 -16.17 9.40
N GLU A 112 1.34 -15.30 9.21
CA GLU A 112 1.38 -14.00 9.89
C GLU A 112 0.18 -13.13 9.48
N ALA A 113 -0.18 -13.14 8.18
CA ALA A 113 -1.31 -12.40 7.66
C ALA A 113 -2.65 -12.90 8.24
N GLN A 114 -2.83 -14.23 8.31
CA GLN A 114 -3.99 -14.86 8.92
C GLN A 114 -4.12 -14.50 10.40
N ASN A 115 -3.03 -14.62 11.16
CA ASN A 115 -3.05 -14.40 12.60
C ASN A 115 -3.16 -12.91 12.97
N GLY A 116 -2.56 -12.03 12.17
CA GLY A 116 -2.54 -10.59 12.43
C GLY A 116 -3.76 -9.85 11.89
N PHE A 117 -4.31 -10.28 10.75
CA PHE A 117 -5.32 -9.53 10.00
C PHE A 117 -6.52 -10.38 9.56
N GLY A 118 -6.57 -11.67 9.92
CA GLY A 118 -7.68 -12.57 9.58
C GLY A 118 -7.77 -12.92 8.09
N ASN A 119 -6.76 -12.56 7.30
CA ASN A 119 -6.74 -12.74 5.85
C ASN A 119 -5.37 -13.29 5.41
N PRO A 120 -5.29 -14.51 4.86
CA PRO A 120 -4.03 -15.13 4.48
C PRO A 120 -3.53 -14.67 3.09
N ASN A 121 -4.29 -13.84 2.38
CA ASN A 121 -3.98 -13.48 1.00
C ASN A 121 -2.68 -12.67 0.91
N VAL A 122 -1.82 -13.08 -0.01
CA VAL A 122 -0.55 -12.43 -0.30
C VAL A 122 -0.43 -12.14 -1.80
N TYR A 123 0.46 -11.21 -2.12
CA TYR A 123 0.88 -10.90 -3.48
C TYR A 123 2.40 -10.68 -3.49
N VAL A 124 3.00 -10.63 -4.67
CA VAL A 124 4.45 -10.55 -4.82
C VAL A 124 4.84 -9.37 -5.69
N GLU A 125 5.92 -8.70 -5.32
CA GLU A 125 6.51 -7.61 -6.10
C GLU A 125 8.01 -7.83 -6.27
N LYS A 126 8.58 -7.19 -7.29
CA LYS A 126 10.03 -7.03 -7.38
C LYS A 126 10.53 -6.24 -6.16
N TYR A 127 11.50 -6.80 -5.44
CA TYR A 127 12.14 -6.06 -4.36
C TYR A 127 13.18 -5.10 -4.95
N LEU A 128 13.05 -3.83 -4.61
CA LEU A 128 14.02 -2.80 -4.94
C LEU A 128 15.04 -2.73 -3.82
N GLU A 129 16.32 -2.88 -4.16
CA GLU A 129 17.42 -2.74 -3.19
C GLU A 129 17.83 -1.28 -3.07
N ASN A 130 18.00 -0.81 -1.84
CA ASN A 130 18.35 0.58 -1.50
C ASN A 130 17.46 1.64 -2.21
N PRO A 131 16.12 1.51 -2.19
CA PRO A 131 15.27 2.48 -2.84
C PRO A 131 15.24 3.79 -2.04
N ARG A 132 15.05 4.91 -2.75
CA ARG A 132 14.55 6.14 -2.12
C ARG A 132 13.02 6.07 -2.03
N HIS A 133 12.47 6.58 -0.93
CA HIS A 133 11.02 6.66 -0.72
C HIS A 133 10.58 8.09 -1.00
N ILE A 134 10.06 8.33 -2.21
CA ILE A 134 9.53 9.63 -2.63
C ILE A 134 8.01 9.57 -2.65
N GLU A 135 7.37 10.59 -2.09
CA GLU A 135 5.91 10.73 -2.09
C GLU A 135 5.46 12.12 -2.53
N VAL A 136 4.32 12.22 -3.20
CA VAL A 136 3.79 13.46 -3.76
C VAL A 136 2.54 13.87 -2.99
N GLN A 137 2.49 15.11 -2.52
CA GLN A 137 1.31 15.64 -1.85
C GLN A 137 0.28 16.09 -2.89
N ILE A 138 -0.97 15.64 -2.74
CA ILE A 138 -2.09 16.04 -3.59
C ILE A 138 -3.12 16.80 -2.76
N LEU A 139 -3.75 17.81 -3.38
CA LEU A 139 -4.95 18.47 -2.88
C LEU A 139 -5.98 18.55 -4.01
N GLY A 140 -7.22 18.16 -3.72
CA GLY A 140 -8.34 18.26 -4.67
C GLY A 140 -9.57 18.87 -4.02
N ASP A 141 -10.33 19.65 -4.79
CA ASP A 141 -11.61 20.21 -4.36
C ASP A 141 -12.81 19.42 -4.91
N SER A 142 -14.03 19.84 -4.54
CA SER A 142 -15.27 19.23 -5.03
C SER A 142 -15.74 19.75 -6.40
N PHE A 143 -14.96 20.63 -7.04
CA PHE A 143 -15.24 21.25 -8.33
C PHE A 143 -14.37 20.68 -9.45
N GLY A 144 -13.53 19.67 -9.15
CA GLY A 144 -12.68 18.99 -10.11
C GLY A 144 -11.28 19.58 -10.25
N ASN A 145 -10.91 20.58 -9.44
CA ASN A 145 -9.55 21.10 -9.41
C ASN A 145 -8.66 20.19 -8.58
N VAL A 146 -7.47 19.88 -9.10
CA VAL A 146 -6.46 19.07 -8.41
C VAL A 146 -5.10 19.70 -8.62
N VAL A 147 -4.33 19.83 -7.55
CA VAL A 147 -2.94 20.30 -7.57
C VAL A 147 -2.05 19.33 -6.82
N HIS A 148 -0.77 19.28 -7.21
CA HIS A 148 0.27 18.69 -6.37
C HIS A 148 1.03 19.81 -5.65
N LEU A 149 1.47 19.54 -4.43
CA LEU A 149 2.25 20.48 -3.60
C LEU A 149 3.71 20.02 -3.49
N GLY A 150 4.26 19.60 -4.62
CA GLY A 150 5.59 18.98 -4.71
C GLY A 150 5.67 17.62 -4.03
N GLU A 151 6.91 17.18 -3.83
CA GLU A 151 7.27 15.88 -3.28
C GLU A 151 8.05 15.99 -1.95
N ARG A 152 8.11 14.86 -1.26
CA ARG A 152 8.92 14.67 -0.04
C ARG A 152 9.83 13.47 -0.19
N ASP A 153 11.06 13.62 0.30
CA ASP A 153 11.95 12.48 0.52
C ASP A 153 11.73 11.95 1.94
N CYS A 154 11.29 10.69 2.03
CA CYS A 154 11.09 9.97 3.29
C CYS A 154 11.98 8.71 3.38
N SER A 155 13.15 8.74 2.75
CA SER A 155 14.06 7.59 2.65
C SER A 155 14.74 7.23 3.97
N ILE A 156 14.84 8.18 4.90
CA ILE A 156 15.45 7.94 6.22
C ILE A 156 14.43 7.21 7.10
N GLN A 157 14.62 5.89 7.18
CA GLN A 157 13.71 4.98 7.88
C GLN A 157 14.46 4.04 8.82
N ARG A 158 13.78 3.60 9.88
CA ARG A 158 14.23 2.48 10.71
C ARG A 158 13.12 1.44 10.77
N ARG A 159 13.43 0.19 10.40
CA ARG A 159 12.45 -0.92 10.34
C ARG A 159 11.20 -0.58 9.51
N HIS A 160 11.39 0.05 8.34
CA HIS A 160 10.31 0.48 7.43
C HIS A 160 9.35 1.55 8.00
N GLN A 161 9.75 2.26 9.05
CA GLN A 161 9.04 3.41 9.59
C GLN A 161 9.86 4.67 9.34
N LYS A 162 9.19 5.73 8.88
CA LYS A 162 9.81 7.03 8.60
C LYS A 162 10.32 7.68 9.89
N LEU A 163 11.48 8.32 9.81
CA LEU A 163 12.11 9.02 10.94
C LEU A 163 12.44 10.48 10.63
N ILE A 164 12.90 10.75 9.41
CA ILE A 164 13.19 12.10 8.93
C ILE A 164 12.58 12.22 7.53
N GLU A 165 11.86 13.31 7.32
CA GLU A 165 11.27 13.68 6.03
C GLU A 165 11.73 15.08 5.62
N GLU A 166 12.09 15.24 4.34
CA GLU A 166 12.57 16.50 3.78
C GLU A 166 11.71 16.92 2.56
N ALA A 167 11.59 18.22 2.31
CA ALA A 167 10.81 18.78 1.20
C ALA A 167 11.47 20.06 0.63
N PRO A 168 11.65 20.21 -0.70
CA PRO A 168 11.49 19.17 -1.72
C PRO A 168 12.54 18.05 -1.55
N SER A 169 12.52 17.04 -2.41
CA SER A 169 13.56 16.03 -2.41
C SER A 169 14.92 16.65 -2.78
N PRO A 170 16.02 16.38 -2.05
CA PRO A 170 17.30 17.08 -2.23
C PRO A 170 18.10 16.63 -3.46
N ALA A 171 17.63 15.60 -4.16
CA ALA A 171 18.28 14.98 -5.31
C ALA A 171 17.25 14.39 -6.26
#